data_AF-A0A953EAF2-F1
#
_entry.id   AF-A0A953EAF2-F1
#
_cell.length_a   1.000
_cell.length_b   1.000
_cell.length_c   1.000
_cell.angle_alpha   90.00
_cell.angle_beta   90.00
_cell.angle_gamma   90.00
#
_symmetry.space_group_name_H-M   'P 1'
#
loop_
_entity.id
_entity.type
_entity.pdbx_description
1 polymer ?
#
loop_
_entity_poly.entity_id
_entity_poly.type
_entity_poly.pdbx_seq_one_letter_code
_entity_poly.pdbx_strand_id
1 'polypeptide(L)'
;MGGMLVKCPCFGCPEPVLYVSKERPLLVQNHKDTRGPVARARFPRRFWDADFYGLAILAEFAQQPWASTIVLQPPPATDSSETEAELATLLQLAEAERPVRISEIVAQDGSGFLNYFLRLLMMSEESHPATFKVIKAAARVSEMLMAHYKVQYSRARPQQLAPALMPPIPAQLHP
;
A
#
# COMPACT_ATOMS: atom_id res chain seq x y z
N MET A 1 -17.73 27.67 -44.05
CA MET A 1 -17.36 28.25 -42.74
C MET A 1 -16.22 29.21 -42.96
N GLY A 2 -16.33 30.45 -42.48
CA GLY A 2 -15.16 31.29 -42.29
C GLY A 2 -14.18 30.54 -41.38
N GLY A 3 -13.07 30.10 -41.96
CA GLY A 3 -11.97 29.46 -41.25
C GLY A 3 -11.01 30.53 -40.76
N MET A 4 -10.84 30.61 -39.45
CA MET A 4 -9.90 31.51 -38.81
C MET A 4 -8.45 31.03 -39.07
N LEU A 5 -7.67 31.87 -39.72
CA LEU A 5 -6.24 31.68 -40.02
C LEU A 5 -5.42 31.84 -38.73
N VAL A 6 -4.73 30.78 -38.30
CA VAL A 6 -3.65 30.90 -37.31
C VAL A 6 -2.34 31.10 -38.08
N LYS A 7 -1.81 32.32 -38.08
CA LYS A 7 -0.49 32.64 -38.64
C LYS A 7 0.60 32.00 -37.77
N CYS A 8 1.44 31.18 -38.38
CA CYS A 8 2.66 30.65 -37.78
C CYS A 8 3.70 31.78 -37.64
N PRO A 9 4.41 31.93 -36.50
CA PRO A 9 5.24 33.11 -36.20
C PRO A 9 6.68 32.99 -36.73
N CYS A 10 6.89 32.37 -37.88
CA CYS A 10 8.21 32.18 -38.46
C CYS A 10 8.43 33.22 -39.58
N PHE A 11 9.17 34.29 -39.29
CA PHE A 11 9.65 35.22 -40.30
C PHE A 11 10.61 34.51 -41.26
N GLY A 12 10.19 34.28 -42.51
CA GLY A 12 11.11 33.88 -43.60
C GLY A 12 10.71 32.70 -44.48
N CYS A 13 9.54 32.06 -44.31
CA CYS A 13 9.10 31.03 -45.27
C CYS A 13 8.37 31.66 -46.48
N PRO A 14 8.83 31.41 -47.72
CA PRO A 14 8.04 31.73 -48.92
C PRO A 14 6.76 30.89 -48.95
N GLU A 15 5.65 31.50 -49.37
CA GLU A 15 4.32 30.87 -49.45
C GLU A 15 4.38 29.55 -50.24
N PRO A 16 3.93 28.41 -49.71
CA PRO A 16 3.87 27.19 -50.49
C PRO A 16 2.71 27.26 -51.48
N VAL A 17 3.09 27.44 -52.75
CA VAL A 17 2.28 27.30 -53.96
C VAL A 17 1.65 25.89 -54.01
N LEU A 18 0.35 25.84 -54.32
CA LEU A 18 -0.41 24.61 -54.51
C LEU A 18 0.15 23.79 -55.68
N TYR A 19 0.77 22.65 -55.40
CA TYR A 19 1.02 21.61 -56.41
C TYR A 19 -0.13 20.60 -56.40
N VAL A 20 -0.95 20.64 -57.45
CA VAL A 20 -1.99 19.63 -57.73
C VAL A 20 -1.28 18.43 -58.37
N SER A 21 -0.93 17.41 -57.59
CA SER A 21 -0.50 16.12 -58.14
C SER A 21 -1.71 15.31 -58.58
N LYS A 22 -1.81 15.05 -59.88
CA LYS A 22 -2.76 14.16 -60.52
C LYS A 22 -2.57 12.72 -60.01
N GLU A 23 -3.68 12.04 -59.74
CA GLU A 23 -3.83 10.57 -59.67
C GLU A 23 -3.24 9.81 -58.47
N ARG A 24 -3.95 9.89 -57.35
CA ARG A 24 -4.63 8.76 -56.69
C ARG A 24 -5.66 9.38 -55.74
N PRO A 25 -6.97 9.10 -55.87
CA PRO A 25 -7.87 9.48 -54.80
C PRO A 25 -7.40 8.70 -53.58
N LEU A 26 -6.78 9.39 -52.63
CA LEU A 26 -6.76 8.91 -51.25
C LEU A 26 -8.23 8.66 -50.96
N LEU A 27 -8.60 7.39 -50.83
CA LEU A 27 -9.84 7.05 -50.16
C LEU A 27 -9.72 7.75 -48.82
N VAL A 28 -10.40 8.89 -48.70
CA VAL A 28 -10.89 9.38 -47.42
C VAL A 28 -11.81 8.27 -47.00
N GLN A 29 -11.22 7.23 -46.39
CA GLN A 29 -11.98 6.30 -45.62
C GLN A 29 -12.71 7.20 -44.66
N ASN A 30 -14.02 7.29 -44.84
CA ASN A 30 -14.91 7.75 -43.80
C ASN A 30 -14.59 6.83 -42.63
N HIS A 31 -13.64 7.24 -41.79
CA HIS A 31 -13.38 6.60 -40.52
C HIS A 31 -14.64 6.93 -39.75
N LYS A 32 -15.66 6.09 -39.93
CA LYS A 32 -16.79 6.00 -39.01
C LYS A 32 -16.15 6.09 -37.65
N ASP A 33 -16.53 7.08 -36.87
CA ASP A 33 -15.99 7.22 -35.54
C ASP A 33 -16.22 5.88 -34.82
N THR A 34 -15.17 5.05 -34.72
CA THR A 34 -15.25 3.71 -34.11
C THR A 34 -15.25 3.85 -32.59
N ARG A 35 -15.22 5.09 -32.07
CA ARG A 35 -15.65 5.42 -30.73
C ARG A 35 -17.14 5.09 -30.64
N GLY A 36 -17.42 3.80 -30.44
CA GLY A 36 -18.63 3.38 -29.75
C GLY A 36 -18.80 4.25 -28.50
N PRO A 37 -20.03 4.46 -28.01
CA PRO A 37 -20.27 5.40 -26.94
C PRO A 37 -19.27 5.15 -25.81
N VAL A 38 -18.46 6.15 -25.47
CA VAL A 38 -17.50 6.14 -24.33
C VAL A 38 -18.25 6.02 -22.98
N ALA A 39 -19.54 5.73 -23.05
CA ALA A 39 -20.46 5.58 -21.95
C ALA A 39 -20.02 4.40 -21.07
N ARG A 40 -19.49 4.76 -19.90
CA ARG A 40 -19.34 3.90 -18.71
C ARG A 40 -18.34 2.75 -18.81
N ALA A 41 -17.25 2.89 -19.56
CA ALA A 41 -16.11 2.00 -19.37
C ALA A 41 -15.57 2.19 -17.93
N ARG A 42 -15.69 1.16 -17.08
CA ARG A 42 -15.12 1.11 -15.72
C ARG A 42 -13.97 0.13 -15.70
N PHE A 43 -12.86 0.52 -15.07
CA PHE A 43 -11.74 -0.40 -14.87
C PHE A 43 -12.18 -1.56 -13.94
N PRO A 44 -12.04 -2.83 -14.36
CA PRO A 44 -12.53 -3.95 -13.56
C PRO A 44 -11.77 -4.08 -12.24
N ARG A 45 -12.50 -4.17 -11.11
CA ARG A 45 -11.91 -4.34 -9.75
C ARG A 45 -10.96 -5.54 -9.64
N ARG A 46 -11.19 -6.61 -10.42
CA ARG A 46 -10.33 -7.81 -10.41
C ARG A 46 -8.90 -7.54 -10.88
N PHE A 47 -8.69 -6.52 -11.72
CA PHE A 47 -7.36 -6.17 -12.26
C PHE A 47 -6.67 -5.05 -11.47
N TRP A 48 -7.30 -4.53 -10.42
CA TRP A 48 -6.59 -3.63 -9.51
C TRP A 48 -5.46 -4.37 -8.84
N ASP A 49 -4.29 -3.74 -8.78
CA ASP A 49 -3.21 -4.13 -7.89
C ASP A 49 -3.68 -4.09 -6.42
N ALA A 50 -3.27 -5.09 -5.64
CA ALA A 50 -3.77 -5.27 -4.28
C ALA A 50 -3.35 -4.15 -3.32
N ASP A 51 -2.16 -3.57 -3.48
CA ASP A 51 -1.67 -2.49 -2.62
C ASP A 51 -2.44 -1.20 -2.87
N PHE A 52 -2.67 -0.82 -4.13
CA PHE A 52 -3.48 0.35 -4.47
C PHE A 52 -4.95 0.17 -4.11
N TYR A 53 -5.49 -1.03 -4.28
CA TYR A 53 -6.85 -1.34 -3.86
C TYR A 53 -7.02 -1.19 -2.34
N GLY A 54 -6.01 -1.62 -1.56
CA GLY A 54 -5.98 -1.44 -0.11
C GLY A 54 -6.00 0.04 0.31
N LEU A 55 -5.30 0.92 -0.40
CA LEU A 55 -5.33 2.36 -0.15
C LEU A 55 -6.72 2.98 -0.40
N ALA A 56 -7.42 2.54 -1.45
CA ALA A 56 -8.78 3.00 -1.72
C ALA A 56 -9.73 2.58 -0.58
N ILE A 57 -9.62 1.34 -0.09
CA ILE A 57 -10.39 0.85 1.05
C ILE A 57 -10.05 1.63 2.33
N LEU A 58 -8.78 1.93 2.56
CA LEU A 58 -8.34 2.71 3.72
C LEU A 58 -9.03 4.08 3.75
N ALA A 59 -9.15 4.76 2.61
CA ALA A 59 -9.83 6.05 2.52
C ALA A 59 -11.34 5.96 2.83
N GLU A 60 -11.99 4.85 2.47
CA GLU A 60 -13.38 4.58 2.84
C GLU A 60 -13.52 4.28 4.35
N PHE A 61 -12.60 3.48 4.90
CA PHE A 61 -12.57 3.12 6.32
C PHE A 61 -12.31 4.34 7.21
N ALA A 62 -11.42 5.23 6.81
CA ALA A 62 -11.07 6.44 7.57
C ALA A 62 -12.28 7.38 7.79
N GLN A 63 -13.31 7.30 6.95
CA GLN A 63 -14.55 8.08 7.09
C GLN A 63 -15.54 7.48 8.09
N GLN A 64 -15.34 6.22 8.53
CA GLN A 64 -16.20 5.56 9.49
C GLN A 64 -15.90 6.03 10.92
N PRO A 65 -16.86 5.99 11.86
CA PRO A 65 -16.65 6.36 13.26
C PRO A 65 -15.91 5.27 14.06
N TRP A 66 -14.83 4.72 13.50
CA TRP A 66 -14.07 3.61 14.07
C TRP A 66 -13.45 3.97 15.42
N ALA A 67 -12.96 5.21 15.59
CA ALA A 67 -12.27 5.65 16.80
C ALA A 67 -13.19 5.65 18.04
N SER A 68 -14.47 5.97 17.86
CA SER A 68 -15.48 5.87 18.93
C SER A 68 -16.02 4.47 19.12
N THR A 69 -15.87 3.60 18.12
CA THR A 69 -16.40 2.23 18.14
C THR A 69 -15.42 1.25 18.78
N ILE A 70 -14.13 1.41 18.49
CA ILE A 70 -13.07 0.54 18.97
C ILE A 70 -12.52 1.13 20.27
N VAL A 71 -12.99 0.59 21.40
CA VAL A 71 -12.50 0.96 22.72
C VAL A 71 -11.43 -0.03 23.14
N LEU A 72 -10.19 0.44 23.28
CA LEU A 72 -9.07 -0.33 23.81
C LEU A 72 -8.85 0.03 25.28
N GLN A 73 -8.49 -0.97 26.08
CA GLN A 73 -7.99 -0.72 27.43
C GLN A 73 -6.62 -0.03 27.33
N PRO A 74 -6.34 0.98 28.17
CA PRO A 74 -5.03 1.61 28.20
C PRO A 74 -3.97 0.55 28.60
N PRO A 75 -2.75 0.66 28.06
CA PRO A 75 -1.67 -0.24 28.48
C PRO A 75 -1.34 -0.04 29.96
N PRO A 76 -0.78 -1.06 30.62
CA PRO A 76 -0.31 -0.95 32.00
C PRO A 76 0.71 0.18 32.14
N ALA A 77 0.71 0.83 33.31
CA ALA A 77 1.71 1.83 33.65
C ALA A 77 3.11 1.21 33.66
N THR A 78 4.14 2.01 33.34
CA THR A 78 5.51 1.52 33.18
C THR A 78 6.10 0.92 34.46
N ASP A 79 5.70 1.45 35.61
CA ASP A 79 6.12 1.04 36.95
C ASP A 79 5.14 0.07 37.62
N SER A 80 4.15 -0.46 36.88
CA SER A 80 3.20 -1.41 37.43
C SER A 80 3.82 -2.81 37.57
N SER A 81 3.33 -3.58 38.55
CA SER A 81 3.68 -5.00 38.70
C SER A 81 3.32 -5.84 37.47
N GLU A 82 2.32 -5.40 36.68
CA GLU A 82 1.96 -6.03 35.41
C GLU A 82 3.07 -5.85 34.37
N THR A 83 3.62 -4.64 34.23
CA THR A 83 4.76 -4.39 33.35
C THR A 83 6.00 -5.16 33.81
N GLU A 84 6.25 -5.27 35.11
CA GLU A 84 7.34 -6.08 35.64
C GLU A 84 7.17 -7.57 35.30
N ALA A 85 5.96 -8.11 35.41
CA ALA A 85 5.65 -9.49 35.04
C ALA A 85 5.81 -9.74 33.52
N GLU A 86 5.41 -8.77 32.69
CA GLU A 86 5.65 -8.82 31.25
C GLU A 86 7.16 -8.84 30.92
N LEU A 87 7.95 -7.98 31.58
CA LEU A 87 9.40 -7.93 31.39
C LEU A 87 10.09 -9.23 31.81
N ALA A 88 9.68 -9.82 32.95
CA ALA A 88 10.18 -11.11 33.40
C ALA A 88 9.90 -12.23 32.37
N THR A 89 8.67 -12.24 31.82
CA THR A 89 8.30 -13.19 30.76
C THR A 89 9.15 -13.00 29.50
N LEU A 90 9.38 -11.76 29.09
CA LEU A 90 10.23 -11.46 27.93
C LEU A 90 11.68 -11.89 28.13
N LEU A 91 12.22 -11.74 29.34
CA LEU A 91 13.58 -12.21 29.67
C LEU A 91 13.67 -13.73 29.58
N GLN A 92 12.69 -14.43 30.13
CA GLN A 92 12.62 -15.89 30.02
C GLN A 92 12.57 -16.36 28.57
N LEU A 93 11.75 -15.72 27.73
CA LEU A 93 11.65 -16.06 26.30
C LEU A 93 12.95 -15.71 25.53
N ALA A 94 13.61 -14.62 25.91
CA ALA A 94 14.88 -14.22 25.33
C ALA A 94 16.00 -15.24 25.60
N GLU A 95 15.99 -15.86 26.79
CA GLU A 95 16.97 -16.86 27.18
C GLU A 95 16.62 -18.26 26.64
N ALA A 96 15.37 -18.71 26.80
CA ALA A 96 14.96 -20.08 26.51
C ALA A 96 14.62 -20.32 25.03
N GLU A 97 13.84 -19.43 24.40
CA GLU A 97 13.23 -19.69 23.09
C GLU A 97 13.98 -19.03 21.93
N ARG A 98 14.53 -17.83 22.16
CA ARG A 98 15.19 -17.06 21.09
C ARG A 98 16.36 -17.81 20.43
N PRO A 99 17.27 -18.49 21.16
CA PRO A 99 18.43 -19.10 20.53
C PRO A 99 18.07 -20.14 19.46
N VAL A 100 17.02 -20.92 19.70
CA VAL A 100 16.58 -21.99 18.79
C VAL A 100 15.72 -21.48 17.62
N ARG A 101 15.10 -20.29 17.76
CA ARG A 101 14.22 -19.68 16.74
C ARG A 101 14.86 -18.54 15.95
N ILE A 102 16.13 -18.21 16.22
CA ILE A 102 16.76 -17.00 15.68
C ILE A 102 16.76 -16.95 14.14
N SER A 103 16.96 -18.09 13.49
CA SER A 103 16.94 -18.20 12.03
C SER A 103 15.56 -17.91 11.45
N GLU A 104 14.51 -18.42 12.09
CA GLU A 104 13.12 -18.15 11.72
C GLU A 104 12.79 -16.67 11.91
N ILE A 105 13.18 -16.08 13.04
CA ILE A 105 12.97 -14.66 13.35
C ILE A 105 13.55 -13.78 12.23
N VAL A 106 14.80 -14.04 11.82
CA VAL A 106 15.47 -13.29 10.75
C VAL A 106 14.81 -13.54 9.38
N ALA A 107 14.35 -14.76 9.11
CA ALA A 107 13.67 -15.08 7.85
C ALA A 107 12.30 -14.38 7.71
N GLN A 108 11.54 -14.28 8.79
CA GLN A 108 10.26 -13.56 8.82
C GLN A 108 10.43 -12.06 8.56
N ASP A 109 11.49 -11.45 9.11
CA ASP A 109 11.80 -10.04 8.88
C ASP A 109 12.27 -9.78 7.43
N GLY A 110 13.28 -10.55 6.96
CA GLY A 110 13.92 -10.30 5.67
C GLY A 110 13.01 -10.51 4.45
N SER A 111 12.02 -11.39 4.54
CA SER A 111 11.05 -11.62 3.45
C SER A 111 9.79 -10.74 3.55
N GLY A 112 9.63 -10.03 4.67
CA GLY A 112 8.40 -9.38 5.09
C GLY A 112 7.40 -10.37 5.67
N PHE A 113 6.96 -10.12 6.90
CA PHE A 113 6.09 -11.01 7.69
C PHE A 113 4.95 -11.61 6.87
N LEU A 114 4.17 -10.78 6.17
CA LEU A 114 3.03 -11.24 5.38
C LEU A 114 3.46 -12.23 4.27
N ASN A 115 4.53 -11.90 3.54
CA ASN A 115 5.00 -12.73 2.43
C ASN A 115 5.56 -14.07 2.92
N TYR A 116 6.20 -14.10 4.09
CA TYR A 116 6.69 -15.33 4.70
C TYR A 116 5.55 -16.34 4.88
N PHE A 117 4.46 -15.92 5.52
CA PHE A 117 3.30 -16.79 5.77
C PHE A 117 2.49 -17.10 4.51
N LEU A 118 2.34 -16.13 3.59
CA LEU A 118 1.66 -16.40 2.32
C LEU A 118 2.41 -17.47 1.50
N ARG A 119 3.74 -17.44 1.49
CA ARG A 119 4.57 -18.45 0.83
C ARG A 119 4.44 -19.83 1.49
N LEU A 120 4.39 -19.88 2.83
CA LEU A 120 4.14 -21.13 3.56
C LEU A 120 2.80 -21.76 3.19
N LEU A 121 1.79 -20.94 2.91
CA LEU A 121 0.46 -21.38 2.47
C LEU A 121 0.35 -21.58 0.94
N MET A 122 1.46 -21.46 0.20
CA MET A 122 1.48 -21.50 -1.27
C MET A 122 0.53 -20.49 -1.94
N MET A 123 0.31 -19.36 -1.29
CA MET A 123 -0.55 -18.28 -1.74
C MET A 123 0.26 -17.18 -2.42
N SER A 124 -0.21 -16.77 -3.60
CA SER A 124 0.31 -15.62 -4.34
C SER A 124 -0.87 -14.78 -4.87
N GLU A 125 -0.56 -13.58 -5.37
CA GLU A 125 -1.56 -12.75 -6.04
C GLU A 125 -2.17 -13.44 -7.26
N GLU A 126 -1.40 -14.27 -7.96
CA GLU A 126 -1.87 -15.02 -9.13
C GLU A 126 -2.76 -16.20 -8.74
N SER A 127 -2.39 -16.96 -7.70
CA SER A 127 -3.15 -18.15 -7.29
C SER A 127 -4.41 -17.81 -6.50
N HIS A 128 -4.34 -16.78 -5.63
CA HIS A 128 -5.43 -16.38 -4.74
C HIS A 128 -5.67 -14.86 -4.75
N PRO A 129 -6.00 -14.25 -5.90
CA PRO A 129 -6.07 -12.79 -6.06
C PRO A 129 -7.08 -12.12 -5.12
N ALA A 130 -8.22 -12.75 -4.86
CA ALA A 130 -9.22 -12.19 -3.96
C ALA A 130 -8.74 -12.18 -2.51
N THR A 131 -8.17 -13.30 -2.04
CA THR A 131 -7.65 -13.40 -0.67
C THR A 131 -6.46 -12.47 -0.47
N PHE A 132 -5.55 -12.41 -1.44
CA PHE A 132 -4.39 -11.51 -1.41
C PHE A 132 -4.83 -10.05 -1.27
N LYS A 133 -5.87 -9.62 -2.01
CA LYS A 133 -6.46 -8.27 -1.89
C LYS A 133 -7.04 -7.98 -0.52
N VAL A 134 -7.79 -8.92 0.05
CA VAL A 134 -8.39 -8.75 1.38
C VAL A 134 -7.28 -8.59 2.43
N ILE A 135 -6.25 -9.44 2.38
CA ILE A 135 -5.13 -9.40 3.32
C ILE A 135 -4.37 -8.08 3.21
N LYS A 136 -4.04 -7.64 1.99
CA LYS A 136 -3.36 -6.35 1.75
C LYS A 136 -4.20 -5.15 2.21
N ALA A 137 -5.49 -5.16 1.95
CA ALA A 137 -6.40 -4.13 2.43
C ALA A 137 -6.49 -4.10 3.97
N ALA A 138 -6.59 -5.27 4.60
CA ALA A 138 -6.59 -5.39 6.05
C ALA A 138 -5.28 -4.89 6.67
N ALA A 139 -4.13 -5.15 6.03
CA ALA A 139 -2.84 -4.62 6.45
C ALA A 139 -2.83 -3.08 6.46
N ARG A 140 -3.34 -2.43 5.40
CA ARG A 140 -3.43 -0.95 5.34
C ARG A 140 -4.35 -0.36 6.40
N VAL A 141 -5.51 -0.98 6.63
CA VAL A 141 -6.42 -0.55 7.69
C VAL A 141 -5.77 -0.70 9.07
N SER A 142 -5.09 -1.82 9.30
CA SER A 142 -4.41 -2.11 10.55
C SER A 142 -3.23 -1.18 10.81
N GLU A 143 -2.47 -0.81 9.78
CA GLU A 143 -1.39 0.18 9.86
C GLU A 143 -1.91 1.53 10.38
N MET A 144 -3.05 2.01 9.86
CA MET A 144 -3.65 3.26 10.31
C MET A 144 -4.10 3.19 11.77
N LEU A 145 -4.82 2.12 12.16
CA LEU A 145 -5.29 1.93 13.53
C LEU A 145 -4.12 1.82 14.51
N MET A 146 -3.11 1.03 14.16
CA MET A 146 -1.91 0.84 14.95
C MET A 146 -1.15 2.15 15.15
N ALA A 147 -0.98 2.95 14.10
CA ALA A 147 -0.35 4.27 14.19
C ALA A 147 -1.13 5.21 15.12
N HIS A 148 -2.46 5.23 15.04
CA HIS A 148 -3.30 6.06 15.90
C HIS A 148 -3.10 5.74 17.38
N TYR A 149 -3.23 4.47 17.77
CA TYR A 149 -3.10 4.08 19.18
C TYR A 149 -1.67 4.17 19.70
N LYS A 150 -0.66 4.04 18.83
CA LYS A 150 0.73 4.27 19.22
C LYS A 150 1.00 5.70 19.61
N VAL A 151 0.46 6.65 18.85
CA VAL A 151 0.55 8.08 19.22
C VAL A 151 -0.23 8.33 20.52
N GLN A 152 -1.42 7.74 20.65
CA GLN A 152 -2.27 7.92 21.83
C GLN A 152 -1.61 7.44 23.13
N TYR A 153 -1.01 6.25 23.14
CA TYR A 153 -0.49 5.64 24.37
C TYR A 153 1.01 5.80 24.58
N SER A 154 1.79 6.02 23.50
CA SER A 154 3.24 6.29 23.57
C SER A 154 4.01 5.36 24.51
N ARG A 155 3.66 4.06 24.50
CA ARG A 155 4.23 3.05 25.41
C ARG A 155 5.73 2.87 25.14
N ALA A 156 6.53 2.89 26.21
CA ALA A 156 7.96 2.57 26.12
C ALA A 156 8.19 1.12 25.65
N ARG A 157 9.21 0.91 24.82
CA ARG A 157 9.58 -0.42 24.32
C ARG A 157 10.34 -1.20 25.40
N PRO A 158 10.26 -2.54 25.42
CA PRO A 158 10.94 -3.35 26.43
C PRO A 158 12.45 -3.08 26.57
N GLN A 159 13.16 -2.88 25.46
CA GLN A 159 14.60 -2.57 25.49
C GLN A 159 14.94 -1.20 26.11
N GLN A 160 13.99 -0.27 26.19
CA GLN A 160 14.17 1.02 26.87
C GLN A 160 14.04 0.88 28.39
N LEU A 161 13.27 -0.11 28.86
CA LEU A 161 13.07 -0.39 30.27
C LEU A 161 14.13 -1.36 30.82
N ALA A 162 14.46 -2.39 30.04
CA ALA A 162 15.42 -3.42 30.40
C ALA A 162 16.45 -3.61 29.27
N PRO A 163 17.66 -3.01 29.38
CA PRO A 163 18.70 -3.13 28.36
C PRO A 163 19.14 -4.56 28.06
N ALA A 164 18.87 -5.53 28.96
CA ALA A 164 19.12 -6.95 28.71
C ALA A 164 18.25 -7.54 27.59
N LEU A 165 17.13 -6.90 27.24
CA LEU A 165 16.19 -7.35 26.20
C LEU A 165 16.54 -6.86 24.78
N MET A 166 17.81 -6.54 24.51
CA MET A 166 18.21 -6.07 23.17
C MET A 166 17.73 -7.04 22.07
N PRO A 167 17.00 -6.55 21.06
CA PRO A 167 16.47 -7.39 20.00
C PRO A 167 17.55 -7.76 18.98
N PRO A 168 17.43 -8.94 18.33
CA PRO A 168 18.35 -9.34 17.27
C PRO A 168 18.13 -8.58 15.95
N ILE A 169 16.92 -8.05 15.75
CA ILE A 169 16.55 -7.18 14.62
C ILE A 169 16.56 -5.74 15.11
N PRO A 170 17.05 -4.77 14.33
CA PRO A 170 17.05 -3.37 14.72
C PRO A 170 15.65 -2.87 15.12
N ALA A 171 15.56 -2.21 16.27
CA ALA A 171 14.30 -1.63 16.72
C ALA A 171 13.88 -0.48 15.78
N GLN A 172 12.59 -0.43 15.47
CA GLN A 172 12.00 0.61 14.61
C GLN A 172 11.94 1.95 15.36
N LEU A 173 12.13 3.06 14.63
CA LEU A 173 12.14 4.43 15.16
C LEU A 173 10.73 5.04 15.26
N HIS A 174 9.82 4.34 15.94
CA HIS A 174 8.51 4.86 16.32
C HIS A 174 8.00 4.15 17.58
N PRO A 175 7.09 4.76 18.35
CA PRO A 175 6.43 4.09 19.47
C PRO A 175 5.83 2.73 19.07
#